data_AF-A0A7C4NA43-F1
#
_entry.id   AF-A0A7C4NA43-F1
#
_cell.length_a   1.000
_cell.length_b   1.000
_cell.length_c   1.000
_cell.angle_alpha   90.00
_cell.angle_beta   90.00
_cell.angle_gamma   90.00
#
_symmetry.space_group_name_H-M   'P 1'
#
loop_
_entity.id
_entity.type
_entity.pdbx_description
1 polymer ?
#
loop_
_entity_poly.entity_id
_entity_poly.type
_entity_poly.pdbx_seq_one_letter_code
_entity_poly.pdbx_strand_id
1 'polypeptide(L)'
;MGCRDSGRVHRARSRPPEAAGGIPELGGSHMTFHSRSTMGGVRPWFHWLRRGLVVAVVLALIVEPISIDLNAIPPAAAQACVSGVTLDIRNYDSGDPISTFTYLVNEDNTGDPFDPDPSQHPGVKPMASYSPIVAAGDQSNATLALPDGRYLVSVRAAGYKLWGKHLNIPLDCGPVTIALTPEPLPLAQLRVHAFHDNQPVNGFPDFAANVETGLEGFHVTIHDVVGEVTVDWFGNPLCTDYYPPGTVIDGFPLTAGPGGIGYDADGSPVPVPHTGGFCVTDANGDALIRHIPHGKYEVIVIPPDGTDWVQTTTYEGTKVIDAWLEEGTDGLGPEAFIEPELQTAHIFGFVHPMDFPPPTGSEGTIKGTVKHFAPFPPAETLAISDPVYKPWIALTDLGGNDQQVYLGRGGEDGTFIINNVPPGLYQLVIWDEPLDLIMMFYTVQVGVNETVDMGDVGAFRWFGWVGTYAPLIVPYFFGSAYNIFLLRQFMMTIPWELTDAAKVDGANEFTTMFKIVTPLIKPALLVIAVFHFMWTWNDFFGPLIYLDEITEYPLVMGLYAFQTRFGVKWNLMMAASLSTTLPLIILFFIAQRY
;
A
#
# COMPACT_ATOMS: atom_id res chain seq x y z
N MET A 1 15.48 -57.39 23.06
CA MET A 1 15.76 -58.17 24.30
C MET A 1 16.48 -57.24 25.27
N GLY A 2 16.32 -57.41 26.59
CA GLY A 2 16.88 -56.47 27.57
C GLY A 2 17.13 -57.06 28.97
N CYS A 3 17.85 -56.28 29.78
CA CYS A 3 18.26 -56.42 31.19
C CYS A 3 18.91 -55.05 31.55
N ARG A 4 18.98 -54.51 32.78
CA ARG A 4 18.68 -54.88 34.18
C ARG A 4 18.75 -53.56 35.01
N ASP A 5 18.34 -53.39 36.28
CA ASP A 5 17.66 -54.25 37.28
C ASP A 5 16.94 -53.40 38.36
N SER A 6 16.00 -54.01 39.09
CA SER A 6 15.48 -53.71 40.45
C SER A 6 15.42 -52.30 41.10
N GLY A 7 14.28 -51.95 41.74
CA GLY A 7 14.30 -51.41 43.13
C GLY A 7 13.28 -50.36 43.65
N ARG A 8 12.22 -50.80 44.38
CA ARG A 8 11.45 -50.07 45.46
C ARG A 8 10.63 -48.80 45.06
N VAL A 9 9.69 -48.25 45.87
CA VAL A 9 8.53 -48.85 46.62
C VAL A 9 7.47 -47.77 47.04
N HIS A 10 6.16 -48.09 46.93
CA HIS A 10 4.96 -47.53 47.62
C HIS A 10 4.38 -46.09 47.44
N ARG A 11 3.02 -46.07 47.27
CA ARG A 11 1.98 -45.07 47.69
C ARG A 11 1.93 -43.71 46.93
N ALA A 12 0.82 -42.96 46.81
CA ALA A 12 -0.66 -43.09 46.99
C ALA A 12 -1.29 -41.69 46.64
N ARG A 13 -2.58 -41.36 46.40
CA ARG A 13 -3.95 -41.91 46.10
C ARG A 13 -4.71 -40.67 45.52
N SER A 14 -5.67 -40.60 44.57
CA SER A 14 -6.73 -41.44 43.97
C SER A 14 -8.21 -41.06 44.34
N ARG A 15 -8.81 -40.13 43.55
CA ARG A 15 -10.25 -39.98 43.16
C ARG A 15 -11.35 -39.52 44.18
N PRO A 16 -12.54 -39.07 43.70
CA PRO A 16 -13.63 -38.36 44.44
C PRO A 16 -14.88 -39.28 44.61
N PRO A 17 -16.18 -38.84 44.65
CA PRO A 17 -16.87 -37.56 45.00
C PRO A 17 -17.97 -37.77 46.09
N GLU A 18 -18.82 -36.75 46.41
CA GLU A 18 -20.31 -36.83 46.60
C GLU A 18 -20.92 -35.53 47.20
N ALA A 19 -22.23 -35.49 47.47
CA ALA A 19 -23.01 -34.28 47.80
C ALA A 19 -24.07 -34.47 48.93
N ALA A 20 -24.69 -33.35 49.32
CA ALA A 20 -25.94 -33.18 50.09
C ALA A 20 -25.95 -33.32 51.64
N GLY A 21 -26.61 -32.35 52.30
CA GLY A 21 -27.54 -32.59 53.41
C GLY A 21 -27.15 -32.13 54.84
N GLY A 22 -28.08 -31.44 55.51
CA GLY A 22 -28.21 -31.48 56.99
C GLY A 22 -28.15 -30.14 57.75
N ILE A 23 -29.22 -29.82 58.51
CA ILE A 23 -29.28 -28.79 59.57
C ILE A 23 -29.70 -29.49 60.88
N PRO A 24 -29.28 -29.01 62.07
CA PRO A 24 -30.26 -28.59 63.10
C PRO A 24 -29.81 -27.28 63.81
N GLU A 25 -30.61 -26.28 64.20
CA GLU A 25 -31.95 -26.13 64.83
C GLU A 25 -31.88 -25.67 66.31
N LEU A 26 -32.70 -24.65 66.64
CA LEU A 26 -33.24 -24.21 67.96
C LEU A 26 -33.96 -22.84 67.74
N GLY A 27 -34.90 -22.35 68.57
CA GLY A 27 -35.48 -22.93 69.79
C GLY A 27 -36.73 -22.23 70.39
N GLY A 28 -37.14 -21.04 69.91
CA GLY A 28 -38.36 -20.32 70.37
C GLY A 28 -38.09 -18.98 71.09
N SER A 29 -39.09 -18.14 71.44
CA SER A 29 -40.55 -18.31 71.27
C SER A 29 -41.38 -16.98 71.35
N HIS A 30 -42.58 -17.02 70.73
CA HIS A 30 -43.85 -16.30 71.04
C HIS A 30 -44.11 -14.77 70.87
N MET A 31 -45.13 -14.47 70.01
CA MET A 31 -46.25 -13.49 70.15
C MET A 31 -45.97 -11.95 70.08
N THR A 32 -46.81 -11.06 69.49
CA THR A 32 -48.03 -11.19 68.65
C THR A 32 -48.36 -9.88 67.88
N PHE A 33 -49.12 -10.02 66.78
CA PHE A 33 -50.09 -9.07 66.18
C PHE A 33 -49.67 -7.78 65.42
N HIS A 34 -50.06 -7.79 64.12
CA HIS A 34 -50.65 -6.69 63.32
C HIS A 34 -49.80 -5.60 62.63
N SER A 35 -50.47 -4.98 61.64
CA SER A 35 -49.99 -4.02 60.63
C SER A 35 -48.94 -4.54 59.63
N ARG A 36 -49.34 -4.68 58.36
CA ARG A 36 -48.41 -5.00 57.26
C ARG A 36 -47.65 -3.75 56.79
N SER A 37 -46.34 -3.71 57.02
CA SER A 37 -45.41 -2.96 56.19
C SER A 37 -44.08 -3.73 56.04
N THR A 38 -43.40 -3.51 54.91
CA THR A 38 -41.99 -3.87 54.65
C THR A 38 -41.51 -5.29 55.03
N MET A 39 -41.86 -6.26 54.20
CA MET A 39 -40.82 -6.99 53.44
C MET A 39 -40.99 -6.57 51.97
N GLY A 40 -39.98 -6.45 51.12
CA GLY A 40 -38.65 -7.07 51.09
C GLY A 40 -38.49 -7.69 49.69
N GLY A 41 -37.30 -7.80 49.09
CA GLY A 41 -35.98 -7.50 49.61
C GLY A 41 -34.88 -7.98 48.65
N VAL A 42 -35.08 -7.89 47.33
CA VAL A 42 -34.12 -8.39 46.32
C VAL A 42 -33.37 -7.20 45.71
N ARG A 43 -32.37 -6.67 46.44
CA ARG A 43 -31.23 -5.84 45.95
C ARG A 43 -30.39 -5.30 47.12
N PRO A 44 -29.20 -5.87 47.37
CA PRO A 44 -28.12 -5.13 48.03
C PRO A 44 -26.82 -5.04 47.21
N TRP A 45 -26.64 -5.84 46.14
CA TRP A 45 -25.40 -5.85 45.34
C TRP A 45 -25.22 -4.65 44.41
N PHE A 46 -26.30 -4.15 43.78
CA PHE A 46 -26.20 -3.12 42.73
C PHE A 46 -25.83 -1.71 43.24
N HIS A 47 -25.96 -1.42 44.53
CA HIS A 47 -25.68 -0.07 45.07
C HIS A 47 -24.20 0.17 45.40
N TRP A 48 -23.44 -0.88 45.73
CA TRP A 48 -21.99 -0.75 45.94
C TRP A 48 -21.26 -0.58 44.61
N LEU A 49 -21.57 -1.39 43.59
CA LEU A 49 -20.98 -1.26 42.25
C LEU A 49 -21.26 0.12 41.63
N ARG A 50 -22.49 0.65 41.71
CA ARG A 50 -22.79 1.99 41.18
C ARG A 50 -22.11 3.13 41.94
N ARG A 51 -21.80 2.98 43.24
CA ARG A 51 -21.01 3.99 43.97
C ARG A 51 -19.52 3.87 43.71
N GLY A 52 -18.98 2.65 43.62
CA GLY A 52 -17.60 2.41 43.22
C GLY A 52 -17.28 2.97 41.84
N LEU A 53 -18.10 2.65 40.83
CA LEU A 53 -17.88 3.10 39.46
C LEU A 53 -18.00 4.62 39.30
N VAL A 54 -19.00 5.26 39.92
CA VAL A 54 -19.16 6.72 39.85
C VAL A 54 -18.05 7.45 40.60
N VAL A 55 -17.57 6.93 41.74
CA VAL A 55 -16.41 7.53 42.45
C VAL A 55 -15.11 7.32 41.65
N ALA A 56 -14.93 6.18 40.98
CA ALA A 56 -13.78 5.94 40.11
C ALA A 56 -13.77 6.91 38.90
N VAL A 57 -14.92 7.07 38.23
CA VAL A 57 -15.06 8.00 37.09
C VAL A 57 -14.89 9.46 37.54
N VAL A 58 -15.43 9.86 38.70
CA VAL A 58 -15.27 11.23 39.21
C VAL A 58 -13.84 11.50 39.71
N LEU A 59 -13.13 10.50 40.25
CA LEU A 59 -11.70 10.65 40.57
C LEU A 59 -10.83 10.71 39.31
N ALA A 60 -11.15 9.93 38.27
CA ALA A 60 -10.50 10.02 36.96
C ALA A 60 -10.77 11.35 36.22
N LEU A 61 -11.74 12.14 36.69
CA LEU A 61 -12.05 13.50 36.20
C LEU A 61 -11.58 14.61 37.16
N ILE A 62 -10.92 14.27 38.27
CA ILE A 62 -10.37 15.21 39.28
C ILE A 62 -8.86 15.03 39.47
N VAL A 63 -8.30 13.90 39.01
CA VAL A 63 -6.95 13.92 38.46
C VAL A 63 -7.03 14.79 37.19
N GLU A 64 -6.73 16.08 37.35
CA GLU A 64 -6.22 16.87 36.22
C GLU A 64 -5.13 16.03 35.54
N PRO A 65 -5.08 15.96 34.19
CA PRO A 65 -3.93 15.34 33.56
C PRO A 65 -2.69 15.98 34.17
N ILE A 66 -1.70 15.18 34.55
CA ILE A 66 -0.41 15.75 34.92
C ILE A 66 0.16 16.31 33.62
N SER A 67 -0.19 17.57 33.36
CA SER A 67 0.56 18.49 32.54
C SER A 67 1.91 18.62 33.22
N ILE A 68 2.76 17.63 32.91
CA ILE A 68 4.18 17.82 32.82
C ILE A 68 4.33 18.99 31.87
N ASP A 69 4.40 20.19 32.43
CA ASP A 69 4.83 21.35 31.69
C ASP A 69 6.24 21.02 31.21
N LEU A 70 6.37 20.74 29.91
CA LEU A 70 7.63 20.36 29.28
C LEU A 70 8.67 21.49 29.40
N ASN A 71 8.23 22.71 29.73
CA ASN A 71 9.07 23.86 30.06
C ASN A 71 9.47 23.93 31.55
N ALA A 72 8.78 23.16 32.42
CA ALA A 72 9.07 23.04 33.86
C ALA A 72 9.91 21.80 34.20
N ILE A 73 10.05 20.83 33.29
CA ILE A 73 11.28 20.05 33.22
C ILE A 73 12.39 21.06 32.87
N PRO A 74 13.38 21.32 33.74
CA PRO A 74 14.51 22.14 33.33
C PRO A 74 15.20 21.41 32.17
N PRO A 75 15.40 22.05 31.00
CA PRO A 75 16.00 21.38 29.85
C PRO A 75 17.31 20.76 30.30
N ALA A 76 17.45 19.44 30.13
CA ALA A 76 18.54 18.66 30.68
C ALA A 76 19.87 19.30 30.22
N ALA A 77 20.54 19.99 31.16
CA ALA A 77 21.36 21.15 30.83
C ALA A 77 22.38 20.81 29.74
N ALA A 78 22.13 21.32 28.52
CA ALA A 78 22.66 20.77 27.27
C ALA A 78 24.16 20.47 27.40
N GLN A 79 24.47 19.20 27.64
CA GLN A 79 25.81 18.81 28.02
C GLN A 79 26.61 18.69 26.74
N ALA A 80 27.20 19.81 26.35
CA ALA A 80 28.00 19.97 25.14
C ALA A 80 28.88 18.74 24.87
N CYS A 81 29.01 18.36 23.61
CA CYS A 81 29.57 17.07 23.20
C CYS A 81 31.11 16.95 23.40
N VAL A 82 31.60 17.09 24.65
CA VAL A 82 33.04 17.16 24.98
C VAL A 82 33.80 15.89 24.60
N SER A 83 33.12 14.73 24.54
CA SER A 83 33.68 13.47 24.05
C SER A 83 33.75 13.36 22.53
N GLY A 84 33.03 14.22 21.79
CA GLY A 84 32.64 13.97 20.42
C GLY A 84 31.72 12.76 20.26
N VAL A 85 31.50 12.39 18.99
CA VAL A 85 30.81 11.16 18.56
C VAL A 85 31.85 10.20 17.99
N THR A 86 31.95 8.98 18.50
CA THR A 86 32.86 7.95 17.98
C THR A 86 32.08 6.87 17.25
N LEU A 87 32.37 6.65 15.97
CA LEU A 87 31.69 5.67 15.14
C LEU A 87 32.22 4.25 15.43
N ASP A 88 31.35 3.38 15.93
CA ASP A 88 31.62 1.97 16.24
C ASP A 88 30.98 1.08 15.16
N ILE A 89 31.70 0.86 14.06
CA ILE A 89 31.17 0.16 12.89
C ILE A 89 31.27 -1.36 13.08
N ARG A 90 30.17 -2.09 12.85
CA ARG A 90 30.08 -3.53 13.13
C ARG A 90 29.39 -4.32 12.02
N ASN A 91 29.68 -5.62 11.95
CA ASN A 91 28.90 -6.58 11.20
C ASN A 91 27.53 -6.77 11.89
N TYR A 92 26.44 -6.73 11.11
CA TYR A 92 25.07 -6.88 11.63
C TYR A 92 24.80 -8.26 12.26
N ASP A 93 25.23 -9.34 11.59
CA ASP A 93 24.91 -10.71 11.98
C ASP A 93 25.75 -11.20 13.18
N SER A 94 27.04 -10.87 13.21
CA SER A 94 27.97 -11.36 14.23
C SER A 94 28.28 -10.36 15.35
N GLY A 95 28.02 -9.06 15.13
CA GLY A 95 28.41 -7.99 16.05
C GLY A 95 29.92 -7.71 16.10
N ASP A 96 30.72 -8.33 15.24
CA ASP A 96 32.18 -8.11 15.15
C ASP A 96 32.52 -6.70 14.62
N PRO A 97 33.61 -6.07 15.11
CA PRO A 97 34.01 -4.75 14.66
C PRO A 97 34.59 -4.74 13.24
N ILE A 98 34.08 -3.86 12.39
CA ILE A 98 34.57 -3.62 11.03
C ILE A 98 35.69 -2.58 11.10
N SER A 99 36.93 -3.02 10.90
CA SER A 99 38.14 -2.20 11.08
C SER A 99 38.56 -1.37 9.87
N THR A 100 37.82 -1.42 8.76
CA THR A 100 38.12 -0.65 7.53
C THR A 100 36.82 -0.17 6.89
N PHE A 101 36.61 1.14 6.89
CA PHE A 101 35.38 1.78 6.42
C PHE A 101 35.64 3.25 6.03
N THR A 102 34.78 3.78 5.17
CA THR A 102 34.69 5.22 4.86
C THR A 102 33.33 5.75 5.30
N TYR A 103 33.28 6.96 5.85
CA TYR A 103 32.03 7.59 6.29
C TYR A 103 31.83 8.99 5.69
N LEU A 104 30.57 9.40 5.63
CA LEU A 104 30.09 10.72 5.26
C LEU A 104 29.10 11.20 6.33
N VAL A 105 29.10 12.48 6.66
CA VAL A 105 28.15 13.08 7.61
C VAL A 105 27.47 14.26 6.96
N ASN A 106 26.14 14.17 6.93
CA ASN A 106 25.23 15.12 6.33
C ASN A 106 24.41 15.82 7.43
N GLU A 107 24.15 17.12 7.28
CA GLU A 107 23.27 17.88 8.17
C GLU A 107 21.80 17.53 7.88
N ASP A 108 21.05 17.12 8.91
CA ASP A 108 19.63 16.78 8.80
C ASP A 108 18.77 18.03 8.99
N ASN A 109 18.74 18.81 7.92
CA ASN A 109 18.02 20.08 7.79
C ASN A 109 16.58 19.92 7.26
N THR A 110 16.00 18.72 7.40
CA THR A 110 14.55 18.50 7.27
C THR A 110 13.79 19.33 8.32
N GLY A 111 12.54 19.73 8.06
CA GLY A 111 11.74 20.39 9.10
C GLY A 111 11.37 19.40 10.22
N ASP A 112 11.34 19.84 11.47
CA ASP A 112 10.82 19.00 12.57
C ASP A 112 9.28 19.12 12.61
N PRO A 113 8.51 18.03 12.40
CA PRO A 113 7.05 18.06 12.49
C PRO A 113 6.53 18.23 13.93
N PHE A 114 7.40 18.14 14.94
CA PHE A 114 7.08 18.32 16.35
C PHE A 114 7.70 19.60 16.94
N ASP A 115 8.21 20.52 16.11
CA ASP A 115 8.74 21.81 16.58
C ASP A 115 7.67 22.59 17.38
N PRO A 116 7.99 23.15 18.56
CA PRO A 116 7.08 24.03 19.30
C PRO A 116 6.62 25.29 18.54
N ASP A 117 7.32 25.71 17.49
CA ASP A 117 6.91 26.76 16.55
C ASP A 117 6.37 26.13 15.24
N PRO A 118 5.05 26.17 14.98
CA PRO A 118 4.46 25.65 13.74
C PRO A 118 4.96 26.31 12.46
N SER A 119 5.65 27.47 12.53
CA SER A 119 6.30 28.07 11.36
C SER A 119 7.60 27.36 10.95
N GLN A 120 8.12 26.44 11.78
CA GLN A 120 9.26 25.58 11.45
C GLN A 120 8.86 24.20 10.90
N HIS A 121 7.59 23.81 11.00
CA HIS A 121 7.09 22.52 10.51
C HIS A 121 7.34 22.34 9.01
N PRO A 122 7.69 21.13 8.53
CA PRO A 122 8.05 20.90 7.13
C PRO A 122 6.90 21.14 6.13
N GLY A 123 5.64 21.12 6.60
CA GLY A 123 4.47 21.49 5.78
C GLY A 123 4.22 23.00 5.65
N VAL A 124 4.97 23.84 6.37
CA VAL A 124 4.81 25.31 6.40
C VAL A 124 6.10 26.01 5.95
N LYS A 125 7.24 25.52 6.41
CA LYS A 125 8.58 26.02 6.09
C LYS A 125 9.07 25.40 4.77
N PRO A 126 9.53 26.19 3.79
CA PRO A 126 10.21 25.66 2.61
C PRO A 126 11.42 24.81 3.02
N MET A 127 11.41 23.53 2.69
CA MET A 127 12.51 22.61 2.97
C MET A 127 13.78 23.02 2.21
N ALA A 128 14.94 22.72 2.77
CA ALA A 128 16.21 22.91 2.07
C ALA A 128 16.30 21.96 0.87
N SER A 129 16.72 22.48 -0.29
CA SER A 129 16.86 21.68 -1.53
C SER A 129 18.12 20.80 -1.56
N TYR A 130 18.90 20.77 -0.48
CA TYR A 130 20.10 19.96 -0.32
C TYR A 130 20.44 19.81 1.17
N SER A 131 21.10 18.70 1.51
CA SER A 131 21.76 18.51 2.81
C SER A 131 23.27 18.81 2.70
N PRO A 132 23.81 19.78 3.47
CA PRO A 132 25.25 20.01 3.58
C PRO A 132 26.02 18.78 4.08
N ILE A 133 27.18 18.50 3.48
CA ILE A 133 28.18 17.58 4.05
C ILE A 133 28.99 18.37 5.08
N VAL A 134 28.98 17.92 6.34
CA VAL A 134 29.68 18.59 7.46
C VAL A 134 30.96 17.87 7.89
N ALA A 135 31.06 16.56 7.63
CA ALA A 135 32.28 15.77 7.86
C ALA A 135 32.37 14.58 6.89
N ALA A 136 33.59 14.08 6.69
CA ALA A 136 33.87 12.85 5.93
C ALA A 136 35.20 12.25 6.42
N GLY A 137 35.40 10.94 6.21
CA GLY A 137 36.64 10.29 6.64
C GLY A 137 36.64 8.77 6.53
N ASP A 138 37.50 8.14 7.31
CA ASP A 138 37.69 6.69 7.39
C ASP A 138 37.98 6.23 8.84
N GLN A 139 38.30 4.96 9.04
CA GLN A 139 38.62 4.39 10.36
C GLN A 139 39.71 5.16 11.16
N SER A 140 40.57 5.96 10.52
CA SER A 140 41.64 6.72 11.18
C SER A 140 41.17 8.01 11.87
N ASN A 141 39.99 8.54 11.50
CA ASN A 141 39.42 9.76 12.08
C ASN A 141 37.96 9.60 12.53
N ALA A 142 37.57 8.37 12.90
CA ALA A 142 36.21 7.98 13.31
C ALA A 142 35.64 8.65 14.59
N THR A 143 36.34 9.62 15.20
CA THR A 143 35.81 10.45 16.30
C THR A 143 35.58 11.88 15.82
N LEU A 144 34.33 12.33 15.88
CA LEU A 144 33.81 13.56 15.27
C LEU A 144 33.52 14.62 16.33
N ALA A 145 33.90 15.87 16.02
CA ALA A 145 33.43 17.05 16.75
C ALA A 145 32.30 17.70 15.94
N LEU A 146 31.05 17.29 16.20
CA LEU A 146 29.85 17.88 15.62
C LEU A 146 29.26 18.93 16.58
N PRO A 147 28.77 20.09 16.09
CA PRO A 147 27.92 20.99 16.87
C PRO A 147 26.61 20.34 17.33
N ASP A 148 25.89 21.00 18.22
CA ASP A 148 24.51 20.63 18.56
C ASP A 148 23.62 20.79 17.31
N GLY A 149 22.79 19.79 17.02
CA GLY A 149 22.04 19.67 15.77
C GLY A 149 21.78 18.22 15.37
N ARG A 150 21.01 18.00 14.29
CA ARG A 150 20.71 16.66 13.76
C ARG A 150 21.56 16.37 12.51
N TYR A 151 21.94 15.10 12.35
CA TYR A 151 22.82 14.65 11.28
C TYR A 151 22.43 13.26 10.78
N LEU A 152 22.73 12.95 9.52
CA LEU A 152 22.77 11.59 9.00
C LEU A 152 24.22 11.19 8.77
N VAL A 153 24.67 10.12 9.45
CA VAL A 153 25.97 9.47 9.16
C VAL A 153 25.72 8.31 8.22
N SER A 154 26.38 8.31 7.05
CA SER A 154 26.40 7.20 6.10
C SER A 154 27.78 6.54 6.11
N VAL A 155 27.83 5.20 6.10
CA VAL A 155 29.05 4.40 6.24
C VAL A 155 29.09 3.30 5.19
N ARG A 156 30.26 3.14 4.55
CA ARG A 156 30.55 2.08 3.59
C ARG A 156 31.82 1.33 3.97
N ALA A 157 31.74 0.01 4.06
CA ALA A 157 32.88 -0.90 4.11
C ALA A 157 32.92 -1.77 2.84
N ALA A 158 34.00 -2.50 2.61
CA ALA A 158 34.10 -3.44 1.48
C ALA A 158 33.52 -4.80 1.87
N GLY A 159 32.60 -5.36 1.07
CA GLY A 159 31.86 -6.58 1.43
C GLY A 159 30.64 -6.32 2.31
N TYR A 160 30.08 -5.11 2.29
CA TYR A 160 28.95 -4.67 3.12
C TYR A 160 28.07 -3.65 2.38
N LYS A 161 26.75 -3.71 2.58
CA LYS A 161 25.80 -2.70 2.09
C LYS A 161 26.11 -1.32 2.70
N LEU A 162 25.89 -0.27 1.92
CA LEU A 162 25.90 1.11 2.40
C LEU A 162 24.74 1.29 3.41
N TRP A 163 25.07 1.65 4.65
CA TRP A 163 24.08 1.90 5.70
C TRP A 163 24.42 3.18 6.49
N GLY A 164 23.65 3.50 7.52
CA GLY A 164 23.84 4.72 8.30
C GLY A 164 23.04 4.78 9.59
N LYS A 165 23.08 5.96 10.22
CA LYS A 165 22.24 6.29 11.38
C LYS A 165 21.99 7.80 11.44
N HIS A 166 20.76 8.21 11.76
CA HIS A 166 20.50 9.57 12.22
C HIS A 166 21.07 9.77 13.63
N LEU A 167 21.65 10.95 13.87
CA LEU A 167 22.16 11.41 15.16
C LEU A 167 21.45 12.71 15.55
N ASN A 168 21.19 12.89 16.84
CA ASN A 168 20.76 14.16 17.42
C ASN A 168 21.77 14.57 18.50
N ILE A 169 22.53 15.64 18.28
CA ILE A 169 23.58 16.12 19.18
C ILE A 169 23.00 17.26 20.04
N PRO A 170 23.12 17.21 21.39
CA PRO A 170 24.05 16.39 22.17
C PRO A 170 23.52 15.05 22.74
N LEU A 171 22.40 14.50 22.23
CA LEU A 171 21.83 13.23 22.74
C LEU A 171 22.67 11.99 22.35
N ASP A 172 23.16 11.91 21.12
CA ASP A 172 23.99 10.82 20.58
C ASP A 172 25.51 10.98 20.85
N CYS A 173 25.89 11.67 21.91
CA CYS A 173 27.31 11.88 22.25
C CYS A 173 27.99 10.62 22.83
N GLY A 174 29.23 10.37 22.42
CA GLY A 174 30.00 9.18 22.81
C GLY A 174 30.06 8.11 21.69
N PRO A 175 30.22 6.82 22.03
CA PRO A 175 30.28 5.76 21.04
C PRO A 175 28.89 5.46 20.44
N VAL A 176 28.78 5.57 19.12
CA VAL A 176 27.56 5.23 18.37
C VAL A 176 27.82 4.04 17.48
N THR A 177 27.17 2.92 17.78
CA THR A 177 27.24 1.70 16.97
C THR A 177 26.45 1.87 15.67
N ILE A 178 27.08 1.53 14.55
CA ILE A 178 26.44 1.44 13.23
C ILE A 178 26.72 0.05 12.68
N ALA A 179 25.68 -0.78 12.62
CA ALA A 179 25.76 -2.13 12.06
C ALA A 179 25.60 -2.09 10.53
N LEU A 180 26.40 -2.86 9.80
CA LEU A 180 26.35 -3.01 8.36
C LEU A 180 26.02 -4.47 7.99
N THR A 181 25.05 -4.66 7.09
CA THR A 181 24.71 -5.98 6.51
C THR A 181 25.82 -6.44 5.56
N PRO A 182 26.40 -7.64 5.71
CA PRO A 182 27.44 -8.13 4.81
C PRO A 182 26.90 -8.49 3.41
N GLU A 183 27.81 -8.55 2.44
CA GLU A 183 27.54 -9.03 1.08
C GLU A 183 27.93 -10.52 0.93
N PRO A 184 27.18 -11.35 0.18
CA PRO A 184 25.94 -11.02 -0.54
C PRO A 184 24.77 -10.83 0.43
N LEU A 185 23.86 -9.91 0.07
CA LEU A 185 22.70 -9.59 0.90
C LEU A 185 21.71 -10.76 0.98
N PRO A 186 21.01 -10.93 2.12
CA PRO A 186 20.00 -11.98 2.27
C PRO A 186 18.83 -11.79 1.29
N LEU A 187 18.31 -12.90 0.78
CA LEU A 187 17.15 -12.90 -0.11
C LEU A 187 15.88 -12.51 0.63
N ALA A 188 14.97 -11.84 -0.08
CA ALA A 188 13.67 -11.45 0.41
C ALA A 188 12.66 -12.61 0.33
N GLN A 189 11.56 -12.42 1.06
CA GLN A 189 10.32 -13.17 0.94
C GLN A 189 9.17 -12.16 0.76
N LEU A 190 8.01 -12.64 0.31
CA LEU A 190 6.83 -11.82 0.04
C LEU A 190 5.58 -12.61 0.42
N ARG A 191 4.82 -12.10 1.39
CA ARG A 191 3.51 -12.66 1.77
C ARG A 191 2.38 -11.92 1.06
N VAL A 192 1.43 -12.68 0.55
CA VAL A 192 0.20 -12.21 -0.09
C VAL A 192 -0.98 -12.91 0.57
N HIS A 193 -2.08 -12.20 0.79
CA HIS A 193 -3.26 -12.72 1.50
C HIS A 193 -4.54 -12.38 0.74
N ALA A 194 -5.21 -13.39 0.19
CA ALA A 194 -6.50 -13.26 -0.47
C ALA A 194 -7.64 -13.61 0.51
N PHE A 195 -8.61 -12.73 0.68
CA PHE A 195 -9.68 -12.89 1.68
C PHE A 195 -11.07 -12.54 1.14
N HIS A 196 -12.09 -13.12 1.78
CA HIS A 196 -13.49 -12.85 1.51
C HIS A 196 -13.91 -11.56 2.22
N ASP A 197 -13.80 -10.45 1.50
CA ASP A 197 -14.11 -9.07 1.93
C ASP A 197 -15.62 -8.87 2.02
N ASN A 198 -16.23 -9.22 3.14
CA ASN A 198 -17.68 -9.29 3.29
C ASN A 198 -18.24 -8.83 4.65
N GLN A 199 -17.42 -8.47 5.64
CA GLN A 199 -17.88 -8.17 7.00
C GLN A 199 -17.22 -6.93 7.67
N PRO A 200 -17.46 -5.71 7.16
CA PRO A 200 -18.30 -5.34 6.01
C PRO A 200 -17.51 -5.26 4.72
N VAL A 201 -18.14 -5.28 3.53
CA VAL A 201 -17.42 -5.03 2.26
C VAL A 201 -16.71 -3.66 2.33
N ASN A 202 -15.38 -3.65 2.37
CA ASN A 202 -14.61 -2.43 2.65
C ASN A 202 -13.19 -2.36 2.02
N GLY A 203 -12.67 -3.46 1.46
CA GLY A 203 -11.33 -3.52 0.86
C GLY A 203 -10.20 -3.88 1.84
N PHE A 204 -10.51 -4.13 3.11
CA PHE A 204 -9.53 -4.40 4.17
C PHE A 204 -9.99 -5.56 5.09
N PRO A 205 -9.09 -6.49 5.46
CA PRO A 205 -9.48 -7.69 6.20
C PRO A 205 -9.81 -7.42 7.67
N ASP A 206 -11.00 -7.84 8.09
CA ASP A 206 -11.46 -7.73 9.48
C ASP A 206 -10.88 -8.88 10.33
N PHE A 207 -9.64 -8.69 10.81
CA PHE A 207 -8.81 -9.67 11.54
C PHE A 207 -9.41 -10.23 12.86
N ALA A 208 -10.61 -9.80 13.28
CA ALA A 208 -11.30 -10.40 14.40
C ALA A 208 -11.60 -11.88 14.12
N ALA A 209 -11.14 -12.78 14.99
CA ALA A 209 -11.05 -14.20 14.69
C ALA A 209 -12.38 -14.84 14.20
N ASN A 210 -12.38 -15.31 12.95
CA ASN A 210 -13.51 -15.91 12.22
C ASN A 210 -14.64 -14.92 11.82
N VAL A 211 -14.34 -13.64 11.62
CA VAL A 211 -15.23 -12.72 10.90
C VAL A 211 -15.10 -12.96 9.39
N GLU A 212 -13.94 -12.67 8.81
CA GLU A 212 -13.65 -12.95 7.40
C GLU A 212 -12.79 -14.22 7.21
N THR A 213 -12.82 -14.79 6.01
CA THR A 213 -12.13 -16.04 5.67
C THR A 213 -11.18 -15.87 4.51
N GLY A 214 -9.96 -16.38 4.66
CA GLY A 214 -9.02 -16.51 3.54
C GLY A 214 -9.54 -17.40 2.41
N LEU A 215 -9.03 -17.18 1.20
CA LEU A 215 -9.51 -17.79 -0.04
C LEU A 215 -8.44 -18.66 -0.69
N GLU A 216 -8.70 -19.97 -0.75
CA GLU A 216 -7.78 -20.99 -1.28
C GLU A 216 -7.72 -21.02 -2.83
N GLY A 217 -6.54 -21.27 -3.39
CA GLY A 217 -6.33 -21.56 -4.81
C GLY A 217 -6.27 -20.34 -5.74
N PHE A 218 -6.22 -19.11 -5.20
CA PHE A 218 -6.05 -17.89 -6.00
C PHE A 218 -4.62 -17.80 -6.50
N HIS A 219 -4.44 -17.56 -7.80
CA HIS A 219 -3.12 -17.51 -8.44
C HIS A 219 -2.46 -16.16 -8.22
N VAL A 220 -1.26 -16.17 -7.64
CA VAL A 220 -0.45 -14.99 -7.38
C VAL A 220 0.65 -14.88 -8.43
N THR A 221 0.70 -13.78 -9.17
CA THR A 221 1.82 -13.42 -10.04
C THR A 221 2.54 -12.18 -9.52
N ILE A 222 3.84 -12.09 -9.82
CA ILE A 222 4.63 -10.90 -9.53
C ILE A 222 5.41 -10.43 -10.76
N HIS A 223 5.54 -9.12 -10.90
CA HIS A 223 6.24 -8.49 -12.03
C HIS A 223 7.33 -7.55 -11.51
N ASP A 224 8.38 -7.36 -12.31
CA ASP A 224 9.38 -6.31 -12.14
C ASP A 224 9.35 -5.33 -13.33
N VAL A 225 10.29 -4.39 -13.36
CA VAL A 225 10.40 -3.36 -14.43
C VAL A 225 10.68 -3.91 -15.84
N VAL A 226 10.89 -5.22 -15.99
CA VAL A 226 11.10 -5.93 -17.27
C VAL A 226 9.88 -6.79 -17.63
N GLY A 227 9.17 -7.34 -16.64
CA GLY A 227 7.92 -8.07 -16.84
C GLY A 227 7.62 -9.10 -15.75
N GLU A 228 6.85 -10.13 -16.08
CA GLU A 228 6.48 -11.23 -15.17
C GLU A 228 7.72 -12.00 -14.68
N VAL A 229 7.92 -12.04 -13.37
CA VAL A 229 8.97 -12.82 -12.73
C VAL A 229 8.40 -14.21 -12.46
N THR A 230 8.98 -15.21 -13.12
CA THR A 230 8.50 -16.61 -13.10
C THR A 230 9.45 -17.57 -12.36
N VAL A 231 10.61 -17.08 -11.94
CA VAL A 231 11.64 -17.87 -11.24
C VAL A 231 12.24 -17.14 -10.03
N ASP A 232 12.70 -17.92 -9.06
CA ASP A 232 13.44 -17.46 -7.89
C ASP A 232 14.91 -17.13 -8.20
N TRP A 233 15.65 -16.65 -7.19
CA TRP A 233 17.07 -16.31 -7.29
C TRP A 233 17.97 -17.46 -7.78
N PHE A 234 17.57 -18.71 -7.57
CA PHE A 234 18.33 -19.89 -7.97
C PHE A 234 17.92 -20.40 -9.37
N GLY A 235 16.90 -19.80 -10.00
CA GLY A 235 16.41 -20.12 -11.33
C GLY A 235 15.36 -21.23 -11.38
N ASN A 236 14.75 -21.58 -10.25
CA ASN A 236 13.63 -22.53 -10.18
C ASN A 236 12.29 -21.76 -10.20
N PRO A 237 11.15 -22.38 -10.55
CA PRO A 237 9.85 -21.70 -10.52
C PRO A 237 9.58 -21.01 -9.19
N LEU A 238 8.89 -19.86 -9.21
CA LEU A 238 8.45 -19.22 -7.97
C LEU A 238 7.59 -20.18 -7.12
N CYS A 239 7.65 -20.00 -5.80
CA CYS A 239 7.09 -20.94 -4.83
C CYS A 239 7.65 -22.37 -4.96
N THR A 240 8.91 -22.54 -5.37
CA THR A 240 9.67 -23.78 -5.10
C THR A 240 10.04 -23.84 -3.62
N ASP A 241 9.73 -24.95 -2.97
CA ASP A 241 10.16 -25.22 -1.59
C ASP A 241 11.55 -25.88 -1.54
N TYR A 242 12.37 -25.45 -0.59
CA TYR A 242 13.75 -25.92 -0.41
C TYR A 242 13.83 -26.84 0.82
N TYR A 243 14.13 -28.12 0.59
CA TYR A 243 14.03 -29.19 1.58
C TYR A 243 15.39 -29.79 1.98
N PRO A 244 15.64 -30.03 3.29
CA PRO A 244 16.83 -30.76 3.73
C PRO A 244 16.97 -32.14 3.08
N PRO A 245 18.22 -32.63 2.87
CA PRO A 245 18.45 -33.95 2.30
C PRO A 245 17.79 -35.10 3.07
N GLY A 246 16.96 -35.89 2.37
CA GLY A 246 16.24 -37.02 2.96
C GLY A 246 14.85 -36.69 3.51
N THR A 247 14.33 -35.48 3.26
CA THR A 247 12.92 -35.14 3.47
C THR A 247 12.01 -36.11 2.68
N VAL A 248 10.85 -36.47 3.25
CA VAL A 248 9.85 -37.36 2.63
C VAL A 248 8.52 -36.63 2.59
N ILE A 249 7.92 -36.50 1.41
CA ILE A 249 6.61 -35.86 1.19
C ILE A 249 5.69 -36.87 0.50
N ASP A 250 4.46 -37.04 1.02
CA ASP A 250 3.46 -38.02 0.56
C ASP A 250 3.97 -39.47 0.38
N GLY A 251 5.01 -39.82 1.14
CA GLY A 251 5.67 -41.13 1.09
C GLY A 251 6.82 -41.25 0.07
N PHE A 252 7.09 -40.21 -0.72
CA PHE A 252 8.20 -40.15 -1.66
C PHE A 252 9.44 -39.52 -1.01
N PRO A 253 10.57 -40.25 -0.91
CA PRO A 253 11.82 -39.71 -0.38
C PRO A 253 12.50 -38.82 -1.44
N LEU A 254 12.71 -37.55 -1.11
CA LEU A 254 13.25 -36.57 -2.04
C LEU A 254 14.77 -36.73 -2.19
N THR A 255 15.23 -36.69 -3.43
CA THR A 255 16.67 -36.67 -3.74
C THR A 255 17.18 -35.25 -3.56
N ALA A 256 18.18 -35.06 -2.70
CA ALA A 256 18.85 -33.77 -2.58
C ALA A 256 19.71 -33.49 -3.80
N GLY A 257 19.42 -32.41 -4.51
CA GLY A 257 20.33 -31.85 -5.51
C GLY A 257 21.00 -30.55 -5.03
N PRO A 258 21.52 -29.75 -5.95
CA PRO A 258 22.14 -28.46 -5.65
C PRO A 258 21.20 -27.53 -4.85
N GLY A 259 21.76 -26.66 -4.02
CA GLY A 259 21.01 -25.65 -3.27
C GLY A 259 20.11 -26.16 -2.13
N GLY A 260 19.94 -27.48 -1.96
CA GLY A 260 18.93 -28.03 -1.05
C GLY A 260 17.53 -28.06 -1.67
N ILE A 261 17.44 -28.07 -3.00
CA ILE A 261 16.18 -28.33 -3.72
C ILE A 261 15.86 -29.82 -3.58
N GLY A 262 14.60 -30.13 -3.27
CA GLY A 262 14.05 -31.48 -3.38
C GLY A 262 13.69 -31.76 -4.83
N TYR A 263 14.27 -32.82 -5.42
CA TYR A 263 13.98 -33.23 -6.79
C TYR A 263 13.06 -34.46 -6.83
N ASP A 264 12.19 -34.47 -7.83
CA ASP A 264 11.31 -35.60 -8.15
C ASP A 264 12.09 -36.80 -8.74
N ALA A 265 11.36 -37.84 -9.17
CA ALA A 265 11.95 -39.07 -9.72
C ALA A 265 12.53 -38.89 -11.14
N ASP A 266 12.13 -37.84 -11.87
CA ASP A 266 12.58 -37.54 -13.24
C ASP A 266 13.70 -36.47 -13.26
N GLY A 267 13.97 -35.82 -12.13
CA GLY A 267 15.05 -34.84 -11.94
C GLY A 267 14.61 -33.38 -12.02
N SER A 268 13.32 -33.08 -11.85
CA SER A 268 12.78 -31.72 -11.79
C SER A 268 12.70 -31.22 -10.34
N PRO A 269 12.84 -29.91 -10.06
CA PRO A 269 12.48 -29.34 -8.76
C PRO A 269 11.02 -29.66 -8.43
N VAL A 270 10.73 -30.01 -7.17
CA VAL A 270 9.37 -30.22 -6.69
C VAL A 270 8.70 -28.87 -6.42
N PRO A 271 7.65 -28.47 -7.19
CA PRO A 271 6.83 -27.30 -6.83
C PRO A 271 6.00 -27.62 -5.59
N VAL A 272 5.47 -26.60 -4.90
CA VAL A 272 4.53 -26.81 -3.80
C VAL A 272 3.38 -27.73 -4.27
N PRO A 273 2.97 -28.74 -3.48
CA PRO A 273 1.91 -29.67 -3.86
C PRO A 273 0.60 -28.97 -4.24
N HIS A 274 -0.16 -29.60 -5.15
CA HIS A 274 -1.46 -29.13 -5.66
C HIS A 274 -1.48 -27.83 -6.49
N THR A 275 -0.40 -27.06 -6.53
CA THR A 275 -0.33 -25.75 -7.22
C THR A 275 -0.30 -25.79 -8.75
N GLY A 276 0.05 -26.94 -9.34
CA GLY A 276 0.28 -27.07 -10.79
C GLY A 276 1.54 -26.38 -11.34
N GLY A 277 2.41 -25.83 -10.47
CA GLY A 277 3.63 -25.11 -10.87
C GLY A 277 3.52 -23.59 -10.85
N PHE A 278 2.51 -23.04 -10.16
CA PHE A 278 2.30 -21.61 -9.94
C PHE A 278 2.34 -21.28 -8.43
N CYS A 279 2.42 -19.99 -8.08
CA CYS A 279 2.13 -19.57 -6.70
C CYS A 279 0.61 -19.48 -6.51
N VAL A 280 0.05 -20.22 -5.55
CA VAL A 280 -1.37 -20.10 -5.18
C VAL A 280 -1.54 -19.97 -3.67
N THR A 281 -2.65 -19.37 -3.24
CA THR A 281 -3.01 -19.24 -1.83
C THR A 281 -3.46 -20.55 -1.21
N ASP A 282 -3.16 -20.74 0.07
CA ASP A 282 -3.53 -21.92 0.86
C ASP A 282 -4.95 -21.81 1.47
N ALA A 283 -5.34 -22.79 2.28
CA ALA A 283 -6.62 -22.83 2.99
C ALA A 283 -6.84 -21.69 4.01
N ASN A 284 -5.83 -20.87 4.30
CA ASN A 284 -5.90 -19.66 5.12
C ASN A 284 -5.89 -18.38 4.25
N GLY A 285 -5.89 -18.50 2.92
CA GLY A 285 -5.76 -17.37 1.99
C GLY A 285 -4.32 -16.89 1.78
N ASP A 286 -3.32 -17.53 2.38
CA ASP A 286 -1.94 -17.07 2.36
C ASP A 286 -1.14 -17.70 1.20
N ALA A 287 -0.36 -16.88 0.49
CA ALA A 287 0.72 -17.31 -0.38
C ALA A 287 2.04 -16.67 0.08
N LEU A 288 3.13 -17.46 0.09
CA LEU A 288 4.45 -17.00 0.55
C LEU A 288 5.51 -17.29 -0.50
N ILE A 289 5.85 -16.26 -1.28
CA ILE A 289 6.92 -16.30 -2.28
C ILE A 289 8.24 -16.14 -1.54
N ARG A 290 9.19 -17.06 -1.74
CA ARG A 290 10.50 -17.05 -1.08
C ARG A 290 11.64 -16.91 -2.09
N HIS A 291 12.82 -16.59 -1.55
CA HIS A 291 14.10 -16.65 -2.27
C HIS A 291 14.17 -15.72 -3.50
N ILE A 292 13.52 -14.56 -3.41
CA ILE A 292 13.57 -13.51 -4.43
C ILE A 292 14.59 -12.42 -4.05
N PRO A 293 15.09 -11.63 -5.03
CA PRO A 293 15.85 -10.41 -4.73
C PRO A 293 15.08 -9.45 -3.81
N HIS A 294 15.82 -8.57 -3.13
CA HIS A 294 15.25 -7.31 -2.64
C HIS A 294 14.97 -6.38 -3.82
N GLY A 295 13.94 -5.55 -3.75
CA GLY A 295 13.51 -4.71 -4.87
C GLY A 295 12.07 -4.24 -4.76
N LYS A 296 11.58 -3.62 -5.84
CA LYS A 296 10.17 -3.31 -6.03
C LYS A 296 9.55 -4.36 -6.96
N TYR A 297 8.43 -4.93 -6.56
CA TYR A 297 7.60 -5.82 -7.37
C TYR A 297 6.18 -5.28 -7.50
N GLU A 298 5.51 -5.64 -8.57
CA GLU A 298 4.08 -5.45 -8.80
C GLU A 298 3.37 -6.79 -8.54
N VAL A 299 2.44 -6.84 -7.59
CA VAL A 299 1.74 -8.07 -7.17
C VAL A 299 0.33 -8.10 -7.72
N ILE A 300 -0.08 -9.22 -8.31
CA ILE A 300 -1.42 -9.44 -8.85
C ILE A 300 -1.97 -10.77 -8.30
N VAL A 301 -3.24 -10.77 -7.87
CA VAL A 301 -3.95 -11.96 -7.42
C VAL A 301 -5.15 -12.22 -8.33
N ILE A 302 -5.23 -13.44 -8.86
CA ILE A 302 -6.17 -13.84 -9.89
C ILE A 302 -7.08 -14.96 -9.32
N PRO A 303 -8.42 -14.79 -9.34
CA PRO A 303 -9.35 -15.81 -8.85
C PRO A 303 -9.35 -17.07 -9.75
N PRO A 304 -9.73 -18.25 -9.22
CA PRO A 304 -9.72 -19.49 -9.99
C PRO A 304 -10.64 -19.47 -11.21
N ASP A 305 -10.20 -20.10 -12.31
CA ASP A 305 -10.93 -20.18 -13.58
C ASP A 305 -12.38 -20.69 -13.39
N GLY A 306 -13.35 -19.91 -13.87
CA GLY A 306 -14.77 -20.26 -13.80
C GLY A 306 -15.46 -19.97 -12.46
N THR A 307 -14.79 -19.32 -11.51
CA THR A 307 -15.43 -18.68 -10.36
C THR A 307 -16.03 -17.32 -10.75
N ASP A 308 -16.85 -16.76 -9.86
CA ASP A 308 -17.51 -15.46 -9.99
C ASP A 308 -16.98 -14.40 -9.00
N TRP A 309 -15.81 -14.65 -8.39
CA TRP A 309 -15.14 -13.71 -7.50
C TRP A 309 -14.79 -12.37 -8.18
N VAL A 310 -15.05 -11.29 -7.48
CA VAL A 310 -14.82 -9.91 -7.91
C VAL A 310 -13.89 -9.24 -6.91
N GLN A 311 -12.74 -8.78 -7.39
CA GLN A 311 -11.77 -8.03 -6.60
C GLN A 311 -12.36 -6.68 -6.15
N THR A 312 -12.12 -6.32 -4.90
CA THR A 312 -12.44 -4.99 -4.36
C THR A 312 -11.26 -4.02 -4.52
N THR A 313 -11.52 -2.72 -4.37
CA THR A 313 -10.52 -1.65 -4.57
C THR A 313 -9.30 -1.83 -3.66
N THR A 314 -8.11 -1.88 -4.26
CA THR A 314 -6.83 -1.83 -3.52
C THR A 314 -6.49 -0.39 -3.12
N TYR A 315 -5.56 -0.22 -2.18
CA TYR A 315 -5.04 1.09 -1.81
C TYR A 315 -4.32 1.83 -2.96
N GLU A 316 -3.81 1.10 -3.95
CA GLU A 316 -3.13 1.67 -5.14
C GLU A 316 -4.09 2.10 -6.27
N GLY A 317 -5.40 1.81 -6.15
CA GLY A 317 -6.37 2.18 -7.18
C GLY A 317 -6.21 1.44 -8.50
N THR A 318 -5.65 0.22 -8.47
CA THR A 318 -5.56 -0.71 -9.60
C THR A 318 -5.68 -2.16 -9.10
N LYS A 319 -5.73 -3.14 -10.00
CA LYS A 319 -5.67 -4.58 -9.60
C LYS A 319 -4.30 -5.03 -9.10
N VAL A 320 -3.29 -4.18 -9.21
CA VAL A 320 -1.91 -4.39 -8.77
C VAL A 320 -1.73 -3.78 -7.37
N ILE A 321 -0.88 -4.39 -6.54
CA ILE A 321 -0.33 -3.76 -5.33
C ILE A 321 1.20 -3.70 -5.46
N ASP A 322 1.78 -2.55 -5.13
CA ASP A 322 3.23 -2.37 -5.08
C ASP A 322 3.82 -3.07 -3.85
N ALA A 323 4.82 -3.94 -4.05
CA ALA A 323 5.55 -4.62 -2.98
C ALA A 323 7.00 -4.14 -2.90
N TRP A 324 7.35 -3.50 -1.79
CA TRP A 324 8.70 -2.98 -1.53
C TRP A 324 9.45 -3.90 -0.56
N LEU A 325 10.40 -4.67 -1.08
CA LEU A 325 11.11 -5.72 -0.33
C LEU A 325 12.54 -5.31 0.00
N GLU A 326 12.86 -5.21 1.29
CA GLU A 326 14.24 -5.05 1.80
C GLU A 326 15.00 -6.40 1.84
N GLU A 327 16.33 -6.37 1.94
CA GLU A 327 17.10 -7.60 2.06
C GLU A 327 16.75 -8.39 3.33
N GLY A 328 16.54 -9.70 3.19
CA GLY A 328 16.23 -10.57 4.32
C GLY A 328 14.87 -10.34 4.97
N THR A 329 13.99 -9.51 4.39
CA THR A 329 12.59 -9.43 4.84
C THR A 329 11.96 -10.83 4.82
N ASP A 330 11.19 -11.12 5.86
CA ASP A 330 10.39 -12.33 6.03
C ASP A 330 9.08 -12.29 5.22
N GLY A 331 8.90 -11.25 4.40
CA GLY A 331 7.67 -11.00 3.65
C GLY A 331 6.60 -10.35 4.50
N LEU A 332 6.93 -9.93 5.72
CA LEU A 332 6.05 -9.18 6.61
C LEU A 332 6.25 -7.67 6.36
N GLY A 333 5.51 -7.11 5.40
CA GLY A 333 5.54 -5.69 5.03
C GLY A 333 4.93 -4.75 6.10
N PRO A 334 5.42 -3.52 6.25
CA PRO A 334 5.07 -2.63 7.38
C PRO A 334 3.77 -1.83 7.23
N GLU A 335 2.96 -2.05 6.19
CA GLU A 335 1.98 -1.06 5.70
C GLU A 335 0.60 -1.06 6.39
N ALA A 336 0.22 -2.12 7.12
CA ALA A 336 -1.01 -2.10 7.92
C ALA A 336 -0.71 -1.83 9.41
N PHE A 337 -1.42 -0.85 9.97
CA PHE A 337 -1.27 -0.42 11.37
C PHE A 337 -2.22 -1.22 12.29
N ILE A 338 -1.66 -1.96 13.28
CA ILE A 338 -2.27 -2.55 14.51
C ILE A 338 -2.44 -4.10 14.51
N GLU A 339 -1.85 -4.75 15.54
CA GLU A 339 -1.75 -6.21 15.84
C GLU A 339 -0.70 -7.06 15.06
N PRO A 340 0.54 -7.26 15.59
CA PRO A 340 1.70 -7.78 14.86
C PRO A 340 1.66 -9.19 14.19
N GLU A 341 0.72 -10.08 14.54
CA GLU A 341 0.81 -11.50 14.16
C GLU A 341 0.08 -11.85 12.85
N LEU A 342 -0.78 -10.95 12.35
CA LEU A 342 -1.47 -11.03 11.04
C LEU A 342 -1.14 -9.83 10.13
N GLN A 343 -0.20 -9.00 10.56
CA GLN A 343 -0.13 -7.56 10.29
C GLN A 343 0.22 -7.13 8.86
N THR A 344 0.70 -8.03 8.00
CA THR A 344 1.85 -7.68 7.16
C THR A 344 1.89 -8.34 5.76
N ALA A 345 0.79 -8.96 5.32
CA ALA A 345 0.68 -9.45 3.95
C ALA A 345 0.23 -8.35 2.98
N HIS A 346 0.50 -8.51 1.69
CA HIS A 346 -0.14 -7.70 0.65
C HIS A 346 -1.56 -8.26 0.46
N ILE A 347 -2.56 -7.47 0.85
CA ILE A 347 -3.95 -7.91 1.04
C ILE A 347 -4.80 -7.70 -0.22
N PHE A 348 -5.58 -8.73 -0.60
CA PHE A 348 -6.45 -8.70 -1.77
C PHE A 348 -7.85 -9.17 -1.39
N GLY A 349 -8.79 -8.21 -1.28
CA GLY A 349 -10.19 -8.48 -0.97
C GLY A 349 -10.97 -8.96 -2.20
N PHE A 350 -11.85 -9.94 -2.00
CA PHE A 350 -12.78 -10.41 -3.01
C PHE A 350 -14.18 -10.63 -2.43
N VAL A 351 -15.19 -10.14 -3.15
CA VAL A 351 -16.62 -10.44 -2.94
C VAL A 351 -17.10 -11.42 -4.01
N HIS A 352 -18.21 -12.13 -3.75
CA HIS A 352 -18.94 -12.87 -4.79
C HIS A 352 -20.36 -12.31 -5.00
N PRO A 353 -20.98 -12.57 -6.17
CA PRO A 353 -22.38 -12.24 -6.43
C PRO A 353 -23.34 -12.77 -5.34
N MET A 354 -24.21 -11.89 -4.86
CA MET A 354 -25.29 -12.22 -3.94
C MET A 354 -26.57 -11.51 -4.38
N ASP A 355 -27.70 -12.19 -4.24
CA ASP A 355 -29.04 -11.68 -4.54
C ASP A 355 -29.96 -11.95 -3.35
N PHE A 356 -30.92 -11.04 -3.12
CA PHE A 356 -31.93 -11.23 -2.08
C PHE A 356 -32.87 -12.42 -2.41
N PRO A 357 -33.34 -13.16 -1.39
CA PRO A 357 -34.30 -14.25 -1.60
C PRO A 357 -35.63 -13.73 -2.18
N PRO A 358 -36.48 -14.61 -2.75
CA PRO A 358 -37.77 -14.22 -3.31
C PRO A 358 -38.64 -13.44 -2.29
N PRO A 359 -39.26 -12.31 -2.69
CA PRO A 359 -39.88 -11.37 -1.76
C PRO A 359 -41.09 -11.96 -1.03
N THR A 360 -41.22 -11.62 0.24
CA THR A 360 -42.30 -12.04 1.16
C THR A 360 -43.48 -11.07 1.21
N GLY A 361 -43.33 -9.86 0.65
CA GLY A 361 -44.35 -8.80 0.62
C GLY A 361 -44.08 -7.61 1.56
N SER A 362 -42.84 -7.44 1.99
CA SER A 362 -42.38 -6.34 2.85
C SER A 362 -41.17 -5.57 2.29
N GLU A 363 -40.57 -6.08 1.23
CA GLU A 363 -39.29 -5.66 0.68
C GLU A 363 -39.43 -4.36 -0.13
N GLY A 364 -38.43 -3.49 0.01
CA GLY A 364 -38.28 -2.27 -0.74
C GLY A 364 -37.42 -2.42 -2.00
N THR A 365 -36.93 -1.28 -2.48
CA THR A 365 -36.07 -1.15 -3.67
C THR A 365 -35.14 0.03 -3.47
N ILE A 366 -33.84 -0.13 -3.71
CA ILE A 366 -32.87 0.97 -3.73
C ILE A 366 -32.54 1.27 -5.19
N LYS A 367 -32.48 2.55 -5.57
CA LYS A 367 -32.07 2.96 -6.92
C LYS A 367 -31.30 4.29 -6.92
N GLY A 368 -30.47 4.49 -7.94
CA GLY A 368 -29.72 5.72 -8.14
C GLY A 368 -28.94 5.71 -9.45
N THR A 369 -28.10 6.73 -9.63
CA THR A 369 -27.14 6.84 -10.73
C THR A 369 -25.77 7.17 -10.16
N VAL A 370 -24.79 6.28 -10.35
CA VAL A 370 -23.41 6.55 -9.94
C VAL A 370 -22.75 7.47 -10.96
N LYS A 371 -22.11 8.54 -10.49
CA LYS A 371 -21.43 9.56 -11.29
C LYS A 371 -20.11 9.95 -10.66
N HIS A 372 -19.16 10.42 -11.46
CA HIS A 372 -17.89 10.90 -10.92
C HIS A 372 -18.06 12.22 -10.15
N PHE A 373 -17.30 12.41 -9.07
CA PHE A 373 -17.03 13.74 -8.52
C PHE A 373 -16.00 14.45 -9.40
N ALA A 374 -16.31 15.69 -9.80
CA ALA A 374 -15.40 16.53 -10.59
C ALA A 374 -14.31 17.15 -9.69
N PRO A 375 -13.01 16.85 -9.90
CA PRO A 375 -11.94 17.39 -9.06
C PRO A 375 -11.43 18.76 -9.54
N PHE A 376 -10.98 19.55 -8.57
CA PHE A 376 -10.05 20.70 -8.69
C PHE A 376 -10.59 22.10 -9.13
N PRO A 377 -9.87 23.20 -8.76
CA PRO A 377 -10.33 24.58 -8.93
C PRO A 377 -10.47 25.02 -10.40
N PRO A 378 -11.29 26.05 -10.72
CA PRO A 378 -11.81 27.09 -9.82
C PRO A 378 -13.20 26.79 -9.21
N ALA A 379 -13.67 25.54 -9.20
CA ALA A 379 -14.96 25.20 -8.61
C ALA A 379 -15.00 25.46 -7.09
N GLU A 380 -15.84 26.40 -6.63
CA GLU A 380 -16.10 26.68 -5.20
C GLU A 380 -17.01 25.63 -4.54
N THR A 381 -17.51 24.65 -5.30
CA THR A 381 -18.44 23.61 -4.86
C THR A 381 -18.06 22.26 -5.46
N LEU A 382 -18.11 21.20 -4.66
CA LEU A 382 -17.98 19.82 -5.15
C LEU A 382 -19.11 19.54 -6.16
N ALA A 383 -18.76 19.31 -7.42
CA ALA A 383 -19.69 19.06 -8.50
C ALA A 383 -19.71 17.56 -8.87
N ILE A 384 -20.87 17.10 -9.33
CA ILE A 384 -21.03 15.76 -9.90
C ILE A 384 -21.01 15.90 -11.42
N SER A 385 -20.18 15.09 -12.09
CA SER A 385 -19.99 15.08 -13.55
C SER A 385 -20.65 13.86 -14.18
N ASP A 386 -20.02 13.29 -15.21
CA ASP A 386 -20.56 12.21 -16.02
C ASP A 386 -20.72 10.87 -15.25
N PRO A 387 -21.59 9.96 -15.71
CA PRO A 387 -21.82 8.66 -15.06
C PRO A 387 -20.59 7.76 -15.01
N VAL A 388 -20.52 6.94 -13.97
CA VAL A 388 -19.58 5.81 -13.93
C VAL A 388 -20.11 4.71 -14.85
N TYR A 389 -19.28 4.20 -15.74
CA TYR A 389 -19.64 3.07 -16.60
C TYR A 389 -19.63 1.75 -15.82
N LYS A 390 -20.77 1.04 -15.78
CA LYS A 390 -20.95 -0.29 -15.16
C LYS A 390 -20.29 -0.44 -13.77
N PRO A 391 -20.61 0.43 -12.79
CA PRO A 391 -20.11 0.30 -11.42
C PRO A 391 -20.50 -1.05 -10.81
N TRP A 392 -19.68 -1.56 -9.90
CA TRP A 392 -20.10 -2.53 -8.91
C TRP A 392 -20.86 -1.83 -7.78
N ILE A 393 -21.95 -2.45 -7.32
CA ILE A 393 -22.69 -2.03 -6.13
C ILE A 393 -22.89 -3.24 -5.22
N ALA A 394 -22.32 -3.20 -4.02
CA ALA A 394 -22.60 -4.16 -2.96
C ALA A 394 -23.52 -3.56 -1.88
N LEU A 395 -24.22 -4.42 -1.14
CA LEU A 395 -24.87 -4.06 0.12
C LEU A 395 -24.38 -4.97 1.25
N THR A 396 -24.15 -4.39 2.41
CA THR A 396 -23.90 -5.05 3.70
C THR A 396 -24.98 -4.67 4.71
N ASP A 397 -25.51 -5.62 5.49
CA ASP A 397 -26.55 -5.40 6.52
C ASP A 397 -25.98 -4.94 7.87
N LEU A 398 -25.81 -3.62 8.01
CA LEU A 398 -25.46 -2.93 9.26
C LEU A 398 -26.55 -3.03 10.36
N GLY A 399 -27.75 -3.50 10.01
CA GLY A 399 -28.83 -3.77 10.96
C GLY A 399 -28.80 -5.19 11.55
N GLY A 400 -28.04 -6.10 10.91
CA GLY A 400 -28.04 -7.53 11.20
C GLY A 400 -26.74 -8.03 11.83
N ASN A 401 -25.78 -8.37 10.99
CA ASN A 401 -24.51 -9.01 11.35
C ASN A 401 -23.31 -8.50 10.53
N ASP A 402 -23.46 -7.33 9.91
CA ASP A 402 -22.47 -6.67 9.06
C ASP A 402 -22.03 -7.49 7.84
N GLN A 403 -22.75 -8.56 7.47
CA GLN A 403 -22.47 -9.35 6.26
C GLN A 403 -22.94 -8.66 4.98
N GLN A 404 -22.16 -8.86 3.91
CA GLN A 404 -22.60 -8.71 2.53
C GLN A 404 -23.90 -9.51 2.32
N VAL A 405 -24.87 -8.88 1.66
CA VAL A 405 -26.18 -9.47 1.30
C VAL A 405 -26.54 -9.25 -0.18
N TYR A 406 -25.77 -8.43 -0.90
CA TYR A 406 -25.96 -8.15 -2.32
C TYR A 406 -24.64 -7.83 -3.02
N LEU A 407 -24.51 -8.21 -4.29
CA LEU A 407 -23.55 -7.62 -5.24
C LEU A 407 -24.14 -7.65 -6.66
N GLY A 408 -24.15 -6.51 -7.33
CA GLY A 408 -24.60 -6.39 -8.72
C GLY A 408 -23.86 -5.31 -9.50
N ARG A 409 -24.14 -5.25 -10.81
CA ARG A 409 -23.62 -4.21 -11.72
C ARG A 409 -24.68 -3.15 -11.99
N GLY A 410 -24.23 -1.90 -12.05
CA GLY A 410 -24.97 -0.82 -12.69
C GLY A 410 -24.94 -0.90 -14.22
N GLY A 411 -25.76 -0.08 -14.85
CA GLY A 411 -25.84 0.10 -16.30
C GLY A 411 -24.63 0.84 -16.88
N GLU A 412 -24.64 0.97 -18.20
CA GLU A 412 -23.62 1.73 -18.96
C GLU A 412 -23.70 3.24 -18.69
N ASP A 413 -24.85 3.70 -18.21
CA ASP A 413 -25.16 5.08 -17.79
C ASP A 413 -25.07 5.28 -16.27
N GLY A 414 -24.40 4.37 -15.55
CA GLY A 414 -24.23 4.39 -14.10
C GLY A 414 -25.50 4.12 -13.29
N THR A 415 -26.66 3.89 -13.93
CA THR A 415 -27.91 3.62 -13.21
C THR A 415 -27.90 2.26 -12.51
N PHE A 416 -28.49 2.16 -11.34
CA PHE A 416 -28.64 0.89 -10.62
C PHE A 416 -30.02 0.78 -9.97
N ILE A 417 -30.55 -0.44 -9.89
CA ILE A 417 -31.82 -0.77 -9.23
C ILE A 417 -31.66 -2.12 -8.51
N ILE A 418 -31.64 -2.08 -7.19
CA ILE A 418 -31.59 -3.25 -6.32
C ILE A 418 -33.01 -3.52 -5.85
N ASN A 419 -33.55 -4.67 -6.25
CA ASN A 419 -34.94 -5.07 -5.95
C ASN A 419 -34.98 -6.06 -4.78
N ASN A 420 -36.15 -6.23 -4.17
CA ASN A 420 -36.40 -7.18 -3.06
C ASN A 420 -35.54 -6.92 -1.81
N VAL A 421 -35.11 -5.67 -1.57
CA VAL A 421 -34.27 -5.31 -0.41
C VAL A 421 -35.13 -5.38 0.86
N PRO A 422 -34.78 -6.19 1.88
CA PRO A 422 -35.54 -6.21 3.13
C PRO A 422 -35.53 -4.84 3.85
N PRO A 423 -36.52 -4.55 4.72
CA PRO A 423 -36.48 -3.36 5.56
C PRO A 423 -35.35 -3.46 6.59
N GLY A 424 -34.33 -2.61 6.45
CA GLY A 424 -33.08 -2.70 7.19
C GLY A 424 -32.19 -1.47 7.03
N LEU A 425 -31.03 -1.49 7.69
CA LEU A 425 -30.00 -0.46 7.59
C LEU A 425 -28.79 -1.07 6.86
N TYR A 426 -28.38 -0.47 5.74
CA TYR A 426 -27.37 -1.03 4.87
C TYR A 426 -26.19 -0.09 4.67
N GLN A 427 -24.99 -0.66 4.55
CA GLN A 427 -23.85 -0.04 3.88
C GLN A 427 -23.96 -0.39 2.40
N LEU A 428 -24.11 0.62 1.55
CA LEU A 428 -23.97 0.52 0.10
C LEU A 428 -22.54 0.92 -0.27
N VAL A 429 -21.91 0.08 -1.08
CA VAL A 429 -20.49 0.20 -1.46
C VAL A 429 -20.38 0.30 -2.98
N ILE A 430 -19.59 1.24 -3.49
CA ILE A 430 -19.41 1.48 -4.92
C ILE A 430 -17.92 1.47 -5.28
N TRP A 431 -17.59 0.73 -6.34
CA TRP A 431 -16.33 0.77 -7.06
C TRP A 431 -16.58 0.40 -8.53
N ASP A 432 -15.54 0.33 -9.36
CA ASP A 432 -15.57 -0.03 -10.77
C ASP A 432 -14.73 -1.29 -11.05
N GLU A 433 -14.67 -1.75 -12.29
CA GLU A 433 -13.92 -2.97 -12.65
C GLU A 433 -12.41 -2.77 -12.87
N PRO A 434 -11.93 -1.64 -13.42
CA PRO A 434 -10.51 -1.25 -13.36
C PRO A 434 -9.93 -1.05 -11.95
N LEU A 435 -10.79 -0.69 -10.98
CA LEU A 435 -10.45 -0.15 -9.65
C LEU A 435 -9.99 1.32 -9.67
N ASP A 436 -10.30 2.05 -10.76
CA ASP A 436 -10.03 3.48 -10.97
C ASP A 436 -10.73 4.38 -9.92
N LEU A 437 -11.77 3.87 -9.25
CA LEU A 437 -12.50 4.54 -8.17
C LEU A 437 -11.92 4.25 -6.80
N ILE A 438 -11.80 5.30 -5.99
CA ILE A 438 -11.73 5.19 -4.54
C ILE A 438 -13.05 4.56 -4.09
N MET A 439 -12.99 3.49 -3.29
CA MET A 439 -14.19 2.82 -2.81
C MET A 439 -15.06 3.79 -2.00
N MET A 440 -16.32 3.90 -2.39
CA MET A 440 -17.27 4.84 -1.78
C MET A 440 -18.28 4.13 -0.89
N PHE A 441 -18.51 4.69 0.30
CA PHE A 441 -19.40 4.15 1.31
C PHE A 441 -20.62 5.05 1.54
N TYR A 442 -21.80 4.47 1.52
CA TYR A 442 -23.08 5.15 1.72
C TYR A 442 -23.99 4.39 2.69
N THR A 443 -24.51 5.06 3.71
CA THR A 443 -25.52 4.47 4.59
C THR A 443 -26.93 4.62 3.98
N VAL A 444 -27.66 3.52 3.84
CA VAL A 444 -29.01 3.49 3.24
C VAL A 444 -29.98 2.80 4.19
N GLN A 445 -31.02 3.51 4.62
CA GLN A 445 -32.13 2.94 5.40
C GLN A 445 -33.28 2.59 4.45
N VAL A 446 -33.80 1.36 4.54
CA VAL A 446 -34.96 0.89 3.75
C VAL A 446 -36.14 0.60 4.68
N GLY A 447 -37.31 1.13 4.35
CA GLY A 447 -38.59 0.84 5.00
C GLY A 447 -39.44 -0.22 4.28
N VAL A 448 -40.56 -0.58 4.92
CA VAL A 448 -41.50 -1.61 4.43
C VAL A 448 -42.14 -1.20 3.10
N ASN A 449 -41.87 -1.95 2.03
CA ASN A 449 -42.27 -1.66 0.64
C ASN A 449 -41.85 -0.24 0.17
N GLU A 450 -40.73 0.28 0.66
CA GLU A 450 -40.23 1.62 0.31
C GLU A 450 -39.34 1.59 -0.95
N THR A 451 -39.46 2.60 -1.81
CA THR A 451 -38.47 2.85 -2.88
C THR A 451 -37.55 3.99 -2.47
N VAL A 452 -36.31 3.65 -2.11
CA VAL A 452 -35.27 4.62 -1.76
C VAL A 452 -34.59 5.10 -3.04
N ASP A 453 -34.87 6.36 -3.39
CA ASP A 453 -34.30 7.03 -4.55
C ASP A 453 -33.09 7.88 -4.12
N MET A 454 -31.88 7.38 -4.38
CA MET A 454 -30.64 8.08 -4.01
C MET A 454 -30.28 9.22 -4.95
N GLY A 455 -30.93 9.30 -6.12
CA GLY A 455 -30.61 10.30 -7.15
C GLY A 455 -29.21 10.09 -7.72
N ASP A 456 -28.42 11.16 -7.74
CA ASP A 456 -27.02 11.14 -8.20
C ASP A 456 -26.07 10.83 -7.04
N VAL A 457 -25.33 9.73 -7.14
CA VAL A 457 -24.38 9.24 -6.12
C VAL A 457 -22.96 9.44 -6.65
N GLY A 458 -22.15 10.21 -5.94
CA GLY A 458 -20.81 10.60 -6.40
C GLY A 458 -19.73 9.57 -6.08
N ALA A 459 -18.72 9.44 -6.96
CA ALA A 459 -17.54 8.63 -6.72
C ALA A 459 -16.25 9.34 -7.13
N PHE A 460 -15.23 9.28 -6.27
CA PHE A 460 -13.91 9.84 -6.57
C PHE A 460 -13.09 8.87 -7.40
N ARG A 461 -12.40 9.36 -8.44
CA ARG A 461 -11.36 8.60 -9.14
C ARG A 461 -10.02 8.80 -8.43
N TRP A 462 -9.22 7.75 -8.30
CA TRP A 462 -7.80 7.86 -7.91
C TRP A 462 -7.05 8.78 -8.88
N PHE A 463 -7.29 8.57 -10.19
CA PHE A 463 -6.66 9.32 -11.27
C PHE A 463 -7.72 10.06 -12.09
N GLY A 464 -8.09 11.26 -11.65
CA GLY A 464 -9.19 12.07 -12.22
C GLY A 464 -9.07 12.54 -13.68
N TRP A 465 -8.11 12.00 -14.45
CA TRP A 465 -7.85 12.32 -15.87
C TRP A 465 -7.93 11.11 -16.82
N VAL A 466 -8.11 9.88 -16.31
CA VAL A 466 -8.27 8.67 -17.14
C VAL A 466 -9.56 8.74 -17.97
N GLY A 467 -9.54 8.23 -19.21
CA GLY A 467 -10.64 8.40 -20.16
C GLY A 467 -10.71 9.83 -20.73
N THR A 468 -9.56 10.53 -20.80
CA THR A 468 -9.44 11.85 -21.43
C THR A 468 -8.04 12.03 -22.03
N TYR A 469 -7.87 13.02 -22.91
CA TYR A 469 -6.54 13.45 -23.37
C TYR A 469 -5.73 14.28 -22.35
N ALA A 470 -6.27 14.61 -21.17
CA ALA A 470 -5.58 15.45 -20.18
C ALA A 470 -4.20 14.91 -19.71
N PRO A 471 -4.01 13.62 -19.37
CA PRO A 471 -2.71 13.12 -18.91
C PRO A 471 -1.71 13.00 -20.07
N LEU A 472 -2.19 12.95 -21.32
CA LEU A 472 -1.37 12.92 -22.53
C LEU A 472 -0.93 14.32 -23.00
N ILE A 473 -1.55 15.39 -22.48
CA ILE A 473 -1.30 16.78 -22.91
C ILE A 473 -0.68 17.61 -21.79
N VAL A 474 -1.26 17.60 -20.59
CA VAL A 474 -0.93 18.55 -19.52
C VAL A 474 0.51 18.39 -19.00
N PRO A 475 1.05 17.18 -18.75
CA PRO A 475 2.45 17.02 -18.35
C PRO A 475 3.44 17.57 -19.40
N TYR A 476 3.21 17.28 -20.69
CA TYR A 476 4.08 17.73 -21.77
C TYR A 476 3.97 19.23 -22.05
N PHE A 477 2.83 19.85 -21.75
CA PHE A 477 2.64 21.31 -21.79
C PHE A 477 3.54 22.04 -20.78
N PHE A 478 3.71 21.49 -19.56
CA PHE A 478 4.66 22.02 -18.58
C PHE A 478 6.13 21.64 -18.87
N GLY A 479 6.35 20.59 -19.66
CA GLY A 479 7.59 20.35 -20.38
C GLY A 479 8.35 19.08 -19.95
N SER A 480 8.99 18.43 -20.92
CA SER A 480 9.87 17.29 -20.66
C SER A 480 11.26 17.75 -20.18
N ALA A 481 11.81 17.06 -19.17
CA ALA A 481 13.15 17.30 -18.65
C ALA A 481 14.24 17.26 -19.74
N TYR A 482 14.10 16.39 -20.75
CA TYR A 482 15.01 16.32 -21.90
C TYR A 482 14.93 17.58 -22.78
N ASN A 483 13.73 18.06 -23.08
CA ASN A 483 13.50 19.26 -23.88
C ASN A 483 14.01 20.52 -23.15
N ILE A 484 13.77 20.61 -21.83
CA ILE A 484 14.26 21.67 -20.95
C ILE A 484 15.80 21.66 -20.92
N PHE A 485 16.41 20.49 -20.78
CA PHE A 485 17.87 20.33 -20.82
C PHE A 485 18.45 20.79 -22.16
N LEU A 486 17.95 20.30 -23.30
CA LEU A 486 18.41 20.70 -24.63
C LEU A 486 18.29 22.21 -24.86
N LEU A 487 17.14 22.79 -24.51
CA LEU A 487 16.90 24.22 -24.67
C LEU A 487 17.88 25.04 -23.82
N ARG A 488 18.14 24.61 -22.59
CA ARG A 488 19.15 25.21 -21.70
C ARG A 488 20.56 25.11 -22.26
N GLN A 489 20.97 23.96 -22.83
CA GLN A 489 22.28 23.82 -23.47
C GLN A 489 22.45 24.82 -24.63
N PHE A 490 21.42 24.98 -25.47
CA PHE A 490 21.47 25.95 -26.57
C PHE A 490 21.46 27.40 -26.07
N MET A 491 20.64 27.74 -25.07
CA MET A 491 20.62 29.07 -24.45
C MET A 491 21.97 29.48 -23.87
N MET A 492 22.73 28.55 -23.27
CA MET A 492 24.08 28.85 -22.75
C MET A 492 25.13 29.18 -23.83
N THR A 493 24.82 29.00 -25.12
CA THR A 493 25.69 29.45 -26.22
C THR A 493 25.48 30.93 -26.60
N ILE A 494 24.42 31.57 -26.08
CA ILE A 494 24.09 32.97 -26.39
C ILE A 494 24.93 33.91 -25.48
N PRO A 495 25.67 34.89 -26.04
CA PRO A 495 26.45 35.83 -25.25
C PRO A 495 25.59 36.71 -24.32
N TRP A 496 25.96 36.77 -23.03
CA TRP A 496 25.27 37.57 -22.01
C TRP A 496 25.20 39.08 -22.33
N GLU A 497 26.19 39.60 -23.06
CA GLU A 497 26.23 40.99 -23.55
C GLU A 497 24.96 41.42 -24.30
N LEU A 498 24.25 40.49 -24.96
CA LEU A 498 22.97 40.78 -25.63
C LEU A 498 21.84 41.05 -24.63
N THR A 499 21.87 40.43 -23.46
CA THR A 499 20.89 40.64 -22.38
C THR A 499 21.24 41.87 -21.53
N ASP A 500 22.53 42.16 -21.36
CA ASP A 500 22.98 43.38 -20.67
C ASP A 500 22.70 44.63 -21.51
N ALA A 501 22.95 44.58 -22.84
CA ALA A 501 22.57 45.65 -23.75
C ALA A 501 21.06 45.92 -23.71
N ALA A 502 20.23 44.87 -23.71
CA ALA A 502 18.78 44.98 -23.59
C ALA A 502 18.35 45.69 -22.28
N LYS A 503 19.05 45.41 -21.17
CA LYS A 503 18.80 46.05 -19.87
C LYS A 503 19.21 47.53 -19.85
N VAL A 504 20.29 47.90 -20.54
CA VAL A 504 20.68 49.30 -20.76
C VAL A 504 19.64 50.05 -21.59
N ASP A 505 19.06 49.41 -22.61
CA ASP A 505 17.95 49.93 -23.40
C ASP A 505 16.58 49.91 -22.65
N GLY A 506 16.56 49.48 -21.38
CA GLY A 506 15.36 49.49 -20.53
C GLY A 506 14.38 48.33 -20.78
N ALA A 507 14.78 47.27 -21.48
CA ALA A 507 13.96 46.07 -21.65
C ALA A 507 13.86 45.27 -20.34
N ASN A 508 12.64 44.88 -19.97
CA ASN A 508 12.41 43.91 -18.89
C ASN A 508 12.66 42.47 -19.39
N GLU A 509 12.84 41.52 -18.47
CA GLU A 509 13.26 40.15 -18.83
C GLU A 509 12.27 39.43 -19.77
N PHE A 510 10.97 39.69 -19.66
CA PHE A 510 9.98 39.19 -20.63
C PHE A 510 10.20 39.77 -22.05
N THR A 511 10.52 41.07 -22.14
CA THR A 511 10.84 41.71 -23.43
C THR A 511 12.15 41.17 -24.00
N THR A 512 13.18 41.01 -23.17
CA THR A 512 14.47 40.42 -23.55
C THR A 512 14.29 38.98 -24.04
N MET A 513 13.53 38.16 -23.31
CA MET A 513 13.18 36.80 -23.71
C MET A 513 12.50 36.80 -25.08
N PHE A 514 11.32 37.40 -25.23
CA PHE A 514 10.53 37.26 -26.45
C PHE A 514 11.09 38.01 -27.68
N LYS A 515 11.81 39.12 -27.51
CA LYS A 515 12.34 39.92 -28.65
C LYS A 515 13.78 39.60 -29.03
N ILE A 516 14.60 39.05 -28.12
CA ILE A 516 16.04 38.84 -28.35
C ILE A 516 16.38 37.36 -28.23
N VAL A 517 16.06 36.71 -27.11
CA VAL A 517 16.41 35.29 -26.89
C VAL A 517 15.59 34.36 -27.78
N THR A 518 14.25 34.50 -27.82
CA THR A 518 13.35 33.64 -28.60
C THR A 518 13.70 33.61 -30.10
N PRO A 519 14.02 34.73 -30.78
CA PRO A 519 14.50 34.70 -32.16
C PRO A 519 15.82 33.94 -32.37
N LEU A 520 16.75 34.00 -31.42
CA LEU A 520 18.06 33.34 -31.51
C LEU A 520 17.96 31.82 -31.27
N ILE A 521 17.10 31.37 -30.35
CA ILE A 521 16.85 29.95 -30.08
C ILE A 521 15.91 29.26 -31.08
N LYS A 522 15.41 29.97 -32.12
CA LYS A 522 14.49 29.39 -33.12
C LYS A 522 14.94 28.05 -33.71
N PRO A 523 16.22 27.82 -34.07
CA PRO A 523 16.67 26.51 -34.56
C PRO A 523 16.49 25.41 -33.50
N ALA A 524 16.83 25.68 -32.24
CA ALA A 524 16.64 24.73 -31.14
C ALA A 524 15.16 24.44 -30.86
N LEU A 525 14.30 25.45 -30.91
CA LEU A 525 12.85 25.27 -30.78
C LEU A 525 12.28 24.41 -31.91
N LEU A 526 12.78 24.56 -33.14
CA LEU A 526 12.37 23.72 -34.27
C LEU A 526 12.83 22.27 -34.09
N VAL A 527 14.08 22.04 -33.68
CA VAL A 527 14.61 20.71 -33.38
C VAL A 527 13.82 20.04 -32.25
N ILE A 528 13.52 20.75 -31.16
CA ILE A 528 12.71 20.25 -30.04
C ILE A 528 11.28 19.95 -30.50
N ALA A 529 10.66 20.82 -31.31
CA ALA A 529 9.31 20.58 -31.83
C ALA A 529 9.24 19.33 -32.73
N VAL A 530 10.25 19.10 -33.58
CA VAL A 530 10.32 17.89 -34.43
C VAL A 530 10.54 16.64 -33.58
N PHE A 531 11.50 16.64 -32.64
CA PHE A 531 11.71 15.48 -31.76
C PHE A 531 10.52 15.19 -30.86
N HIS A 532 9.87 16.20 -30.29
CA HIS A 532 8.69 16.00 -29.45
C HIS A 532 7.49 15.51 -30.27
N PHE A 533 7.26 16.05 -31.48
CA PHE A 533 6.25 15.51 -32.39
C PHE A 533 6.54 14.06 -32.75
N MET A 534 7.78 13.72 -33.11
CA MET A 534 8.17 12.33 -33.37
C MET A 534 7.96 11.42 -32.15
N TRP A 535 8.24 11.91 -30.94
CA TRP A 535 8.02 11.17 -29.71
C TRP A 535 6.53 10.88 -29.48
N THR A 536 5.69 11.92 -29.41
CA THR A 536 4.24 11.77 -29.15
C THR A 536 3.50 11.07 -30.30
N TRP A 537 3.95 11.22 -31.55
CA TRP A 537 3.35 10.51 -32.70
C TRP A 537 3.63 9.00 -32.71
N ASN A 538 4.70 8.55 -32.04
CA ASN A 538 5.03 7.13 -31.92
C ASN A 538 4.75 6.58 -30.50
N ASP A 539 4.16 7.37 -29.60
CA ASP A 539 3.72 6.87 -28.31
C ASP A 539 2.54 5.89 -28.48
N PHE A 540 2.58 4.85 -27.67
CA PHE A 540 1.66 3.73 -27.64
C PHE A 540 1.21 3.43 -26.22
N PHE A 541 2.15 3.46 -25.26
CA PHE A 541 1.86 3.13 -23.86
C PHE A 541 1.03 4.21 -23.17
N GLY A 542 1.35 5.50 -23.33
CA GLY A 542 0.53 6.57 -22.74
C GLY A 542 -0.94 6.47 -23.15
N PRO A 543 -1.25 6.43 -24.46
CA PRO A 543 -2.61 6.25 -24.95
C PRO A 543 -3.28 4.93 -24.53
N LEU A 544 -2.53 3.85 -24.38
CA LEU A 544 -3.05 2.54 -23.94
C LEU A 544 -3.45 2.52 -22.45
N ILE A 545 -2.76 3.30 -21.63
CA ILE A 545 -2.99 3.38 -20.17
C ILE A 545 -4.11 4.38 -19.84
N TYR A 546 -4.25 5.46 -20.61
CA TYR A 546 -5.09 6.61 -20.23
C TYR A 546 -6.37 6.84 -21.06
N LEU A 547 -6.56 6.14 -22.19
CA LEU A 547 -7.78 6.24 -23.00
C LEU A 547 -8.55 4.91 -22.96
N ASP A 548 -9.88 4.99 -22.89
CA ASP A 548 -10.77 3.83 -22.76
C ASP A 548 -11.54 3.55 -24.08
N GLU A 549 -12.04 4.61 -24.74
CA GLU A 549 -12.74 4.43 -26.01
C GLU A 549 -11.79 4.28 -27.22
N ILE A 550 -12.05 3.26 -28.04
CA ILE A 550 -11.42 3.07 -29.36
C ILE A 550 -11.66 4.25 -30.34
N THR A 551 -12.61 5.14 -30.04
CA THR A 551 -12.87 6.38 -30.78
C THR A 551 -11.80 7.45 -30.53
N GLU A 552 -11.14 7.42 -29.37
CA GLU A 552 -10.09 8.35 -28.95
C GLU A 552 -8.68 7.87 -29.32
N TYR A 553 -8.53 6.58 -29.62
CA TYR A 553 -7.23 5.94 -29.84
C TYR A 553 -6.43 6.59 -30.99
N PRO A 554 -5.17 7.03 -30.75
CA PRO A 554 -4.33 7.62 -31.79
C PRO A 554 -3.93 6.59 -32.86
N LEU A 555 -3.53 7.10 -34.01
CA LEU A 555 -3.37 6.33 -35.26
C LEU A 555 -2.39 5.14 -35.16
N VAL A 556 -1.44 5.17 -34.21
CA VAL A 556 -0.50 4.06 -33.93
C VAL A 556 -1.19 2.90 -33.20
N MET A 557 -2.03 3.18 -32.19
CA MET A 557 -2.87 2.17 -31.53
C MET A 557 -3.79 1.49 -32.56
N GLY A 558 -4.35 2.27 -33.50
CA GLY A 558 -5.18 1.77 -34.60
C GLY A 558 -4.50 0.74 -35.52
N LEU A 559 -3.17 0.61 -35.51
CA LEU A 559 -2.47 -0.45 -36.24
C LEU A 559 -2.73 -1.84 -35.64
N TYR A 560 -2.89 -1.93 -34.32
CA TYR A 560 -3.10 -3.20 -33.61
C TYR A 560 -4.49 -3.80 -33.89
N ALA A 561 -5.48 -2.99 -34.28
CA ALA A 561 -6.79 -3.47 -34.73
C ALA A 561 -6.74 -4.37 -36.01
N PHE A 562 -5.61 -4.40 -36.72
CA PHE A 562 -5.37 -5.34 -37.83
C PHE A 562 -4.76 -6.67 -37.40
N GLN A 563 -4.39 -6.81 -36.13
CA GLN A 563 -3.97 -8.06 -35.49
C GLN A 563 -5.17 -8.65 -34.75
N THR A 564 -5.57 -9.87 -35.09
CA THR A 564 -6.74 -10.52 -34.45
C THR A 564 -6.35 -11.91 -33.94
N ARG A 565 -7.11 -12.44 -32.97
CA ARG A 565 -6.95 -13.82 -32.44
C ARG A 565 -7.00 -14.91 -33.53
N PHE A 566 -7.54 -14.60 -34.71
CA PHE A 566 -7.65 -15.50 -35.87
C PHE A 566 -6.65 -15.19 -37.00
N GLY A 567 -5.71 -14.25 -36.79
CA GLY A 567 -4.65 -13.89 -37.73
C GLY A 567 -4.49 -12.38 -37.97
N VAL A 568 -3.38 -12.02 -38.62
CA VAL A 568 -3.00 -10.63 -38.95
C VAL A 568 -3.39 -10.29 -40.39
N LYS A 569 -4.09 -9.16 -40.58
CA LYS A 569 -4.48 -8.64 -41.91
C LYS A 569 -3.33 -7.84 -42.53
N TRP A 570 -2.24 -8.54 -42.87
CA TRP A 570 -0.97 -7.95 -43.33
C TRP A 570 -1.11 -6.86 -44.41
N ASN A 571 -2.00 -7.05 -45.39
CA ASN A 571 -2.22 -6.07 -46.46
C ASN A 571 -2.82 -4.74 -45.96
N LEU A 572 -3.71 -4.79 -44.95
CA LEU A 572 -4.28 -3.59 -44.32
C LEU A 572 -3.29 -2.97 -43.35
N MET A 573 -2.61 -3.80 -42.54
CA MET A 573 -1.61 -3.33 -41.58
C MET A 573 -0.47 -2.58 -42.28
N MET A 574 0.08 -3.12 -43.37
CA MET A 574 1.14 -2.45 -44.15
C MET A 574 0.65 -1.15 -44.82
N ALA A 575 -0.60 -1.09 -45.30
CA ALA A 575 -1.18 0.12 -45.87
C ALA A 575 -1.42 1.20 -44.80
N ALA A 576 -1.83 0.80 -43.60
CA ALA A 576 -1.97 1.68 -42.44
C ALA A 576 -0.61 2.18 -41.95
N SER A 577 0.41 1.31 -41.83
CA SER A 577 1.79 1.71 -41.47
C SER A 577 2.42 2.68 -42.47
N LEU A 578 2.15 2.52 -43.78
CA LEU A 578 2.58 3.51 -44.77
C LEU A 578 1.88 4.87 -44.53
N SER A 579 0.61 4.84 -44.14
CA SER A 579 -0.21 6.03 -43.88
C SER A 579 0.19 6.74 -42.57
N THR A 580 0.54 6.02 -41.50
CA THR A 580 1.06 6.60 -40.24
C THR A 580 2.45 7.20 -40.41
N THR A 581 3.27 6.65 -41.31
CA THR A 581 4.65 7.13 -41.56
C THR A 581 4.68 8.39 -42.44
N LEU A 582 3.70 8.56 -43.33
CA LEU A 582 3.71 9.63 -44.34
C LEU A 582 3.74 11.06 -43.76
N PRO A 583 3.02 11.41 -42.66
CA PRO A 583 3.15 12.70 -42.00
C PRO A 583 4.56 12.98 -41.44
N LEU A 584 5.25 11.95 -40.90
CA LEU A 584 6.62 12.08 -40.41
C LEU A 584 7.60 12.40 -41.54
N ILE A 585 7.43 11.77 -42.70
CA ILE A 585 8.24 12.03 -43.91
C ILE A 585 8.02 13.47 -44.40
N ILE A 586 6.78 13.96 -44.41
CA ILE A 586 6.46 15.34 -44.79
C ILE A 586 7.09 16.34 -43.79
N LEU A 587 6.94 16.11 -42.49
CA LEU A 587 7.54 16.95 -41.46
C LEU A 587 9.07 17.00 -41.57
N PHE A 588 9.71 15.85 -41.81
CA PHE A 588 11.17 15.76 -42.01
C PHE A 588 11.63 16.63 -43.18
N PHE A 589 11.00 16.54 -44.36
CA PHE A 589 11.39 17.35 -45.51
C PHE A 589 11.11 18.86 -45.33
N ILE A 590 10.12 19.23 -44.52
CA ILE A 590 9.88 20.64 -44.15
C ILE A 590 10.97 21.12 -43.18
N ALA A 591 11.31 20.32 -42.17
CA ALA A 591 12.30 20.64 -41.15
C ALA A 591 13.73 20.72 -41.71
N GLN A 592 14.12 19.81 -42.61
CA GLN A 592 15.47 19.71 -43.21
C GLN A 592 15.94 21.00 -43.94
N ARG A 593 15.03 21.94 -44.20
CA ARG A 593 15.33 23.22 -44.87
C ARG A 593 15.81 24.33 -43.91
N TYR A 594 15.65 24.15 -42.59
CA TYR A 594 15.97 25.14 -41.55
C TYR A 594 17.22 24.78 -40.75
#